data_AF-K0VP78-F1
#
_entry.id   AF-K0VP78-F1
#
_cell.length_a   1.000
_cell.length_b   1.000
_cell.length_c   1.000
_cell.angle_alpha   90.00
_cell.angle_beta   90.00
_cell.angle_gamma   90.00
#
_symmetry.space_group_name_H-M   'P 1'
#
loop_
_entity.id
_entity.type
_entity.pdbx_description
1 polymer ?
#
loop_
_entity_poly.entity_id
_entity_poly.type
_entity_poly.pdbx_seq_one_letter_code
_entity_poly.pdbx_strand_id
1 'polypeptide(L)'
;EIPLRFGAKSAPGTGNPIDGTVKVVKLVRNAEMQFGESLAPFGDAAHIVLDGIDIILNSTRAQSFDPSLFSVMGIDPTKQKILVIKSTNHFFASFSKIAAEILYCSAGTPYPNNPATTPYRRAPKTIWPIVADPHGIERGAA
;
A
#
# COMPACT_ATOMS: atom_id res chain seq x y z
N GLU A 1 -9.13 22.04 -13.48
CA GLU A 1 -9.40 21.51 -12.14
C GLU A 1 -10.82 20.96 -12.11
N ILE A 2 -11.10 19.96 -11.28
CA ILE A 2 -12.42 19.33 -11.16
C ILE A 2 -12.74 19.00 -9.70
N PRO A 3 -14.02 19.07 -9.28
CA PRO A 3 -14.43 18.45 -8.02
C PRO A 3 -14.31 16.92 -8.15
N LEU A 4 -13.68 16.27 -7.18
CA LEU A 4 -13.46 14.84 -7.17
C LEU A 4 -13.59 14.25 -5.77
N ARG A 5 -14.31 13.12 -5.67
CA ARG A 5 -14.34 12.25 -4.49
C ARG A 5 -13.53 10.98 -4.76
N PHE A 6 -12.48 10.72 -3.98
CA PHE A 6 -11.56 9.59 -4.19
C PHE A 6 -11.13 8.90 -2.87
N GLY A 7 -10.55 7.70 -2.99
CA GLY A 7 -10.13 6.90 -1.83
C GLY A 7 -11.27 6.23 -1.04
N ALA A 8 -10.92 5.27 -0.18
CA ALA A 8 -11.82 4.58 0.77
C ALA A 8 -13.11 3.96 0.19
N LYS A 9 -13.10 3.53 -1.08
CA LYS A 9 -14.29 2.95 -1.75
C LYS A 9 -14.36 1.42 -1.73
N SER A 10 -13.25 0.75 -1.43
CA SER A 10 -13.09 -0.67 -1.76
C SER A 10 -13.32 -1.63 -0.60
N ALA A 11 -13.36 -1.16 0.65
CA ALA A 11 -13.58 -2.02 1.81
C ALA A 11 -14.12 -1.22 3.02
N PRO A 12 -14.94 -1.85 3.90
CA PRO A 12 -15.35 -1.26 5.16
C PRO A 12 -14.16 -0.94 6.07
N GLY A 13 -14.30 0.09 6.92
CA GLY A 13 -13.30 0.45 7.92
C GLY A 13 -12.00 1.04 7.33
N THR A 14 -12.00 1.51 6.10
CA THR A 14 -10.81 2.10 5.44
C THR A 14 -10.75 3.63 5.50
N GLY A 15 -11.50 4.22 6.44
CA GLY A 15 -11.68 5.65 6.57
C GLY A 15 -12.79 6.20 5.68
N ASN A 16 -12.83 7.53 5.55
CA ASN A 16 -13.76 8.25 4.69
C ASN A 16 -13.08 8.61 3.36
N PRO A 17 -13.84 8.62 2.24
CA PRO A 17 -13.33 9.20 0.99
C PRO A 17 -12.92 10.66 1.19
N ILE A 18 -11.98 11.11 0.39
CA ILE A 18 -11.54 12.50 0.32
C ILE A 18 -12.37 13.19 -0.76
N ASP A 19 -12.96 14.33 -0.42
CA ASP A 19 -13.63 15.24 -1.36
C ASP A 19 -12.77 16.49 -1.53
N GLY A 20 -12.53 16.92 -2.76
CA GLY A 20 -11.77 18.15 -3.02
C GLY A 20 -11.77 18.57 -4.48
N THR A 21 -11.39 19.82 -4.73
CA THR A 21 -11.13 20.30 -6.09
C THR A 21 -9.68 19.99 -6.44
N VAL A 22 -9.49 19.13 -7.44
CA VAL A 22 -8.17 18.61 -7.79
C VAL A 22 -7.70 19.15 -9.14
N LYS A 23 -6.40 19.38 -9.25
CA LYS A 23 -5.75 19.64 -10.55
C LYS A 23 -5.31 18.31 -11.15
N VAL A 24 -5.82 17.97 -12.34
CA VAL A 24 -5.30 16.85 -13.11
C VAL A 24 -4.01 17.28 -13.80
N VAL A 25 -2.91 16.60 -13.49
CA VAL A 25 -1.57 16.91 -14.03
C VAL A 25 -1.22 15.99 -15.20
N LYS A 26 -1.46 14.68 -15.05
CA LYS A 26 -1.12 13.69 -16.07
C LYS A 26 -2.10 12.53 -16.06
N LEU A 27 -2.42 12.03 -17.25
CA LEU A 27 -3.20 10.81 -17.46
C LEU A 27 -2.35 9.83 -18.26
N VAL A 28 -2.29 8.58 -17.81
CA VAL A 28 -1.58 7.49 -18.50
C VAL A 28 -2.51 6.30 -18.61
N ARG A 29 -2.71 5.79 -19.83
CA ARG A 29 -3.48 4.56 -20.04
C ARG A 29 -2.58 3.35 -19.89
N ASN A 30 -3.12 2.27 -19.35
CA ASN A 30 -2.40 0.98 -19.18
C ASN A 30 -0.99 1.16 -18.59
N ALA A 31 -0.87 1.96 -17.54
CA ALA A 31 0.41 2.27 -16.93
C ALA A 31 1.03 1.03 -16.26
N GLU A 32 2.35 0.94 -16.33
CA GLU A 32 3.15 -0.15 -15.78
C GLU A 32 4.31 0.42 -14.98
N MET A 33 4.75 -0.30 -13.95
CA MET A 33 5.95 0.00 -13.17
C MET A 33 6.91 -1.18 -13.22
N GLN A 34 8.18 -0.96 -12.88
CA GLN A 34 9.14 -2.05 -12.74
C GLN A 34 8.82 -2.94 -11.54
N PHE A 35 9.11 -4.23 -11.67
CA PHE A 35 9.12 -5.19 -10.59
C PHE A 35 10.20 -6.25 -10.84
N GLY A 36 11.39 -6.01 -10.28
CA GLY A 36 12.57 -6.80 -10.64
C GLY A 36 12.89 -6.64 -12.12
N GLU A 37 12.96 -7.75 -12.85
CA GLU A 37 13.19 -7.77 -14.30
C GLU A 37 11.90 -7.72 -15.13
N SER A 38 10.73 -7.63 -14.47
CA SER A 38 9.41 -7.63 -15.11
C SER A 38 8.73 -6.26 -15.01
N LEU A 39 7.63 -6.13 -15.75
CA LEU A 39 6.69 -5.01 -15.63
C LEU A 39 5.43 -5.47 -14.90
N ALA A 40 4.95 -4.63 -13.98
CA ALA A 40 3.72 -4.83 -13.23
C ALA A 40 2.71 -3.74 -13.60
N PRO A 41 1.52 -4.09 -14.10
CA PRO A 41 0.52 -3.11 -14.48
C PRO A 41 -0.15 -2.50 -13.24
N PHE A 42 -0.37 -1.19 -13.29
CA PHE A 42 -1.27 -0.48 -12.36
C PHE A 42 -2.47 0.17 -13.07
N GLY A 43 -2.61 -0.05 -14.39
CA GLY A 43 -3.82 0.27 -15.15
C GLY A 43 -3.91 1.72 -15.58
N ASP A 44 -5.11 2.17 -15.91
CA ASP A 44 -5.36 3.60 -16.20
C ASP A 44 -5.10 4.40 -14.92
N ALA A 45 -4.25 5.42 -15.04
CA ALA A 45 -3.74 6.18 -13.91
C ALA A 45 -3.84 7.69 -14.13
N ALA A 46 -4.12 8.39 -13.04
CA ALA A 46 -4.21 9.84 -12.99
C ALA A 46 -3.30 10.38 -11.89
N HIS A 47 -2.41 11.29 -12.27
CA HIS A 47 -1.68 12.14 -11.33
C HIS A 47 -2.51 13.39 -11.12
N ILE A 48 -2.95 13.57 -9.89
CA ILE A 48 -3.72 14.74 -9.46
C ILE A 48 -2.97 15.48 -8.34
N VAL A 49 -3.27 16.76 -8.18
CA VAL A 49 -2.78 17.58 -7.07
C VAL A 49 -3.97 18.09 -6.27
N LEU A 50 -3.90 17.94 -4.95
CA LEU A 50 -4.84 18.49 -3.98
C LEU A 50 -4.03 19.11 -2.84
N ASP A 51 -4.28 20.38 -2.52
CA ASP A 51 -3.62 21.11 -1.42
C ASP A 51 -2.07 21.00 -1.44
N GLY A 52 -1.49 21.02 -2.65
CA GLY A 52 -0.04 20.91 -2.85
C GLY A 52 0.52 19.48 -2.73
N ILE A 53 -0.33 18.46 -2.58
CA ILE A 53 0.05 17.06 -2.48
C ILE A 53 -0.16 16.37 -3.84
N ASP A 54 0.89 15.77 -4.37
CA ASP A 54 0.84 14.89 -5.54
C ASP A 54 0.25 13.52 -5.18
N ILE A 55 -0.80 13.12 -5.89
CA ILE A 55 -1.54 11.88 -5.63
C ILE A 55 -1.67 11.10 -6.95
N ILE A 56 -1.33 9.81 -6.92
CA ILE A 56 -1.54 8.90 -8.03
C ILE A 56 -2.79 8.06 -7.73
N LEU A 57 -3.79 8.17 -8.59
CA LEU A 57 -4.96 7.28 -8.63
C LEU A 57 -4.76 6.25 -9.73
N ASN A 58 -5.15 5.01 -9.50
CA ASN A 58 -4.98 3.91 -10.45
C ASN A 58 -6.20 2.99 -10.47
N SER A 59 -6.53 2.43 -11.64
CA SER A 59 -7.72 1.60 -11.82
C SER A 59 -7.51 0.13 -11.46
N THR A 60 -6.29 -0.39 -11.58
CA THR A 60 -5.95 -1.78 -11.22
C THR A 60 -5.57 -1.86 -9.75
N ARG A 61 -6.01 -2.90 -9.03
CA ARG A 61 -5.55 -3.16 -7.66
C ARG A 61 -4.08 -3.59 -7.66
N ALA A 62 -3.18 -2.62 -7.56
CA ALA A 62 -1.74 -2.80 -7.49
C ALA A 62 -1.18 -2.22 -6.18
N GLN A 63 -0.07 -2.79 -5.71
CA GLN A 63 0.76 -2.20 -4.66
C GLN A 63 1.84 -1.35 -5.31
N SER A 64 2.53 -0.52 -4.54
CA SER A 64 3.73 0.17 -5.01
C SER A 64 4.94 -0.76 -4.85
N PHE A 65 5.56 -1.19 -5.96
CA PHE A 65 6.73 -2.07 -5.92
C PHE A 65 8.04 -1.31 -6.11
N ASP A 66 8.06 -0.28 -6.95
CA ASP A 66 9.30 0.36 -7.38
C ASP A 66 9.08 1.87 -7.64
N PRO A 67 10.07 2.75 -7.36
CA PRO A 67 9.96 4.19 -7.59
C PRO A 67 9.60 4.58 -9.04
N SER A 68 9.83 3.72 -10.03
CA SER A 68 9.44 3.95 -11.42
C SER A 68 7.95 4.30 -11.61
N LEU A 69 7.06 3.87 -10.70
CA LEU A 69 5.65 4.25 -10.75
C LEU A 69 5.45 5.78 -10.68
N PHE A 70 6.30 6.48 -9.92
CA PHE A 70 6.28 7.93 -9.79
C PHE A 70 6.76 8.58 -11.09
N SER A 71 7.89 8.08 -11.63
CA SER A 71 8.46 8.58 -12.89
C SER A 71 7.48 8.42 -14.07
N VAL A 72 6.78 7.29 -14.16
CA VAL A 72 5.71 7.06 -15.16
C VAL A 72 4.63 8.12 -15.04
N MET A 73 4.29 8.54 -13.81
CA MET A 73 3.33 9.59 -13.53
C MET A 73 3.90 11.01 -13.60
N GLY A 74 5.18 11.18 -13.94
CA GLY A 74 5.82 12.49 -14.08
C GLY A 74 6.30 13.11 -12.76
N ILE A 75 6.37 12.31 -11.70
CA ILE A 75 6.90 12.71 -10.40
C ILE A 75 8.33 12.19 -10.28
N ASP A 76 9.26 13.08 -9.96
CA ASP A 76 10.61 12.69 -9.56
C ASP A 76 10.60 12.33 -8.07
N PRO A 77 10.72 11.04 -7.71
CA PRO A 77 10.62 10.61 -6.31
C PRO A 77 11.80 11.09 -5.46
N THR A 78 12.95 11.41 -6.06
CA THR A 78 14.15 11.86 -5.34
C THR A 78 14.07 13.31 -4.88
N LYS A 79 13.13 14.08 -5.44
CA LYS A 79 12.86 15.48 -5.06
C LYS A 79 11.78 15.62 -4.00
N GLN A 80 11.12 14.52 -3.63
CA GLN A 80 10.06 14.55 -2.63
C GLN A 80 10.65 14.41 -1.23
N LYS A 81 10.17 15.23 -0.30
CA LYS A 81 10.56 15.13 1.12
C LYS A 81 9.99 13.86 1.76
N ILE A 82 8.81 13.44 1.35
CA ILE A 82 8.08 12.28 1.87
C ILE A 82 7.43 11.57 0.69
N LEU A 83 7.59 10.24 0.64
CA LEU A 83 6.86 9.37 -0.26
C LEU A 83 5.93 8.49 0.57
N VAL A 84 4.64 8.50 0.24
CA VAL A 84 3.65 7.61 0.86
C VAL A 84 3.29 6.55 -0.18
N ILE A 85 3.47 5.28 0.19
CA ILE A 85 3.21 4.15 -0.69
C ILE A 85 2.37 3.09 0.01
N LYS A 86 1.67 2.26 -0.77
CA LYS A 86 0.92 1.12 -0.25
C LYS A 86 1.59 -0.18 -0.67
N SER A 87 2.37 -0.76 0.24
CA SER A 87 3.07 -2.04 0.04
C SER A 87 3.47 -2.63 1.39
N THR A 88 3.61 -3.95 1.47
CA THR A 88 4.00 -4.63 2.73
C THR A 88 5.50 -4.87 2.80
N ASN A 89 6.08 -5.53 1.78
CA ASN A 89 7.48 -5.97 1.82
C ASN A 89 8.24 -5.70 0.51
N HIS A 90 7.60 -5.93 -0.65
CA HIS A 90 8.27 -5.87 -1.95
C HIS A 90 8.86 -4.50 -2.30
N PHE A 91 8.32 -3.42 -1.74
CA PHE A 91 8.83 -2.07 -1.97
C PHE A 91 10.25 -1.86 -1.41
N PHE A 92 10.62 -2.56 -0.34
CA PHE A 92 11.78 -2.18 0.48
C PHE A 92 13.06 -2.17 -0.34
N ALA A 93 13.28 -3.21 -1.16
CA ALA A 93 14.49 -3.35 -1.98
C ALA A 93 14.71 -2.20 -2.97
N SER A 94 13.63 -1.64 -3.53
CA SER A 94 13.74 -0.53 -4.48
C SER A 94 13.75 0.83 -3.80
N PHE A 95 12.87 1.05 -2.81
CA PHE A 95 12.74 2.36 -2.16
C PHE A 95 13.88 2.66 -1.19
N SER A 96 14.48 1.65 -0.55
CA SER A 96 15.66 1.85 0.33
C SER A 96 16.88 2.44 -0.40
N LYS A 97 16.91 2.37 -1.73
CA LYS A 97 17.98 2.95 -2.55
C LYS A 97 17.86 4.48 -2.70
N ILE A 98 16.67 5.04 -2.46
CA ILE A 98 16.40 6.48 -2.63
C ILE A 98 15.92 7.15 -1.33
N ALA A 99 15.39 6.37 -0.38
CA ALA A 99 14.89 6.89 0.89
C ALA A 99 16.01 6.92 1.93
N ALA A 100 16.16 8.05 2.63
CA ALA A 100 17.06 8.16 3.78
C ALA A 100 16.58 7.31 4.97
N GLU A 101 15.26 7.15 5.12
CA GLU A 101 14.64 6.37 6.18
C GLU A 101 13.33 5.73 5.67
N ILE A 102 13.04 4.51 6.12
CA ILE A 102 11.78 3.81 5.83
C ILE A 102 10.99 3.67 7.13
N LEU A 103 9.82 4.30 7.16
CA LEU A 103 8.90 4.24 8.29
C LEU A 103 7.72 3.33 7.96
N TYR A 104 7.55 2.27 8.75
CA TYR A 104 6.40 1.39 8.63
C TYR A 104 5.20 1.99 9.38
N CYS A 105 4.13 2.28 8.64
CA CYS A 105 2.90 2.83 9.20
C CYS A 105 1.82 1.76 9.36
N SER A 106 1.28 1.63 10.58
CA SER A 106 0.06 0.86 10.84
C SER A 106 -1.15 1.69 10.44
N ALA A 107 -1.68 1.44 9.25
CA ALA A 107 -2.83 2.17 8.69
C ALA A 107 -4.21 1.56 9.07
N GLY A 108 -4.24 0.63 10.03
CA GLY A 108 -5.47 -0.06 10.44
C GLY A 108 -6.00 -1.07 9.43
N THR A 109 -7.32 -1.12 9.26
CA THR A 109 -8.03 -2.07 8.39
C THR A 109 -8.00 -1.68 6.90
N PRO A 110 -8.16 -2.63 5.95
CA PRO A 110 -8.66 -4.00 6.11
C PRO A 110 -7.55 -5.05 6.11
N TYR A 111 -6.28 -4.65 5.98
CA TYR A 111 -5.17 -5.58 5.99
C TYR A 111 -4.96 -6.09 7.42
N PRO A 112 -5.27 -7.36 7.72
CA PRO A 112 -5.15 -7.86 9.08
C PRO A 112 -3.67 -8.06 9.39
N ASN A 113 -3.11 -7.16 10.19
CA ASN A 113 -1.73 -7.26 10.65
C ASN A 113 -1.57 -8.14 11.90
N ASN A 114 -2.68 -8.56 12.52
CA ASN A 114 -2.65 -9.41 13.70
C ASN A 114 -3.36 -10.76 13.44
N PRO A 115 -2.59 -11.82 13.11
CA PRO A 115 -3.13 -13.17 12.97
C PRO A 115 -3.87 -13.64 14.23
N ALA A 116 -3.49 -13.21 15.44
CA ALA A 116 -4.16 -13.63 16.68
C ALA A 116 -5.63 -13.17 16.76
N THR A 117 -5.95 -12.02 16.16
CA THR A 117 -7.30 -11.42 16.21
C THR A 117 -8.03 -11.48 14.87
N THR A 118 -7.43 -12.10 13.85
CA THR A 118 -8.05 -12.22 12.54
C THR A 118 -9.26 -13.16 12.62
N PRO A 119 -10.44 -12.79 12.10
CA PRO A 119 -11.66 -13.61 12.19
C PRO A 119 -11.66 -14.73 11.15
N TYR A 120 -10.72 -15.68 11.29
CA TYR A 120 -10.62 -16.83 10.40
C TYR A 120 -11.88 -17.69 10.48
N ARG A 121 -12.45 -18.01 9.31
CA ARG A 121 -13.60 -18.92 9.22
C ARG A 121 -13.20 -20.40 9.16
N ARG A 122 -12.01 -20.67 8.62
CA ARG A 122 -11.55 -22.04 8.33
C ARG A 122 -10.21 -22.40 8.98
N ALA A 123 -9.44 -21.41 9.44
CA ALA A 123 -8.18 -21.70 10.13
C ALA A 123 -8.47 -22.27 11.53
N PRO A 124 -7.68 -23.23 12.01
CA PRO A 124 -7.79 -23.70 13.39
C PRO A 124 -7.55 -22.56 14.38
N LYS A 125 -8.33 -22.50 15.46
CA LYS A 125 -8.14 -21.50 16.53
C LYS A 125 -7.02 -21.86 17.51
N THR A 126 -6.31 -22.95 17.25
CA THR A 126 -5.25 -23.53 18.08
C THR A 126 -3.87 -23.34 17.48
N ILE A 127 -3.69 -22.40 16.55
CA ILE A 127 -2.38 -22.07 15.96
C ILE A 127 -1.73 -20.91 16.72
N TRP A 128 -0.40 -20.85 16.73
CA TRP A 128 0.30 -19.61 17.09
C TRP A 128 0.09 -18.55 16.00
N PRO A 129 -0.16 -17.26 16.31
CA PRO A 129 -0.19 -16.64 17.64
C PRO A 129 -1.60 -16.54 18.27
N ILE A 130 -2.62 -17.27 17.79
CA ILE A 130 -3.95 -17.29 18.44
C ILE A 130 -3.86 -17.93 19.83
N VAL A 131 -3.04 -18.98 19.97
CA VAL A 131 -2.62 -19.58 21.24
C VAL A 131 -1.11 -19.47 21.39
N ALA A 132 -0.61 -19.30 22.62
CA ALA A 132 0.82 -19.09 22.88
C ALA A 132 1.66 -20.37 22.63
N ASP A 133 1.14 -21.54 23.01
CA ASP A 133 1.78 -22.83 22.78
C ASP A 133 0.78 -23.80 22.12
N PRO A 134 0.79 -23.90 20.77
CA PRO A 134 -0.13 -24.76 20.04
C PRO A 134 0.21 -26.25 20.13
N HIS A 135 1.42 -26.60 20.59
CA HIS A 135 1.91 -27.98 20.63
C HIS A 135 1.96 -28.56 22.03
N GLY A 136 1.85 -27.72 23.08
CA GLY A 136 1.64 -28.15 24.46
C GLY A 136 2.62 -29.24 24.88
N ILE A 137 3.89 -29.11 24.50
CA ILE A 137 4.91 -30.06 24.96
C ILE A 137 5.12 -29.74 26.43
N GLU A 138 4.44 -30.50 27.31
CA GLU A 138 4.76 -30.53 28.72
C GLU A 138 6.28 -30.69 28.84
N ARG A 139 6.96 -29.64 29.29
CA ARG A 139 8.33 -29.79 29.78
C ARG A 139 8.22 -30.60 31.05
N GLY A 140 8.21 -31.92 30.88
CA GLY A 140 8.15 -32.88 31.97
C GLY A 140 9.20 -32.54 33.02
N ALA A 141 8.74 -32.56 34.27
CA ALA A 141 9.54 -32.37 35.47
C ALA A 141 10.85 -33.17 35.40
N ALA A 142 11.97 -32.48 35.62
CA ALA A 142 13.21 -33.10 36.06
C ALA A 142 13.14 -33.33 37.57
#